data_AF-A0A3L6EDP1-F1
#
_entry.id   AF-A0A3L6EDP1-F1
#
_cell.length_a   1.000
_cell.length_b   1.000
_cell.length_c   1.000
_cell.angle_alpha   90.00
_cell.angle_beta   90.00
_cell.angle_gamma   90.00
#
_symmetry.space_group_name_H-M   'P 1'
#
loop_
_entity.id
_entity.type
_entity.pdbx_description
1 polymer ?
#
loop_
_entity_poly.entity_id
_entity_poly.type
_entity_poly.pdbx_seq_one_letter_code
_entity_poly.pdbx_strand_id
1 'polypeptide(L)' 'MAAKAISSPVPVEWYSTLAVVMVSVGLMFTASFFIYEATSSKRSRSLAKEITTAAVASVFLGFGSLFVLLASGVYV' A
#
# COMPACT_ATOMS: atom_id res chain seq x y z
N MET A 1 4.90 39.69 -11.09
CA MET A 1 5.42 38.42 -10.56
C MET A 1 4.59 37.30 -11.21
N ALA A 2 5.16 36.50 -12.11
CA ALA A 2 4.41 35.42 -12.76
C ALA A 2 4.17 34.29 -11.75
N ALA A 3 2.91 33.87 -11.58
CA ALA A 3 2.56 32.76 -10.71
C ALA A 3 3.21 31.46 -11.25
N LYS A 4 3.91 30.73 -10.38
CA LYS A 4 4.49 29.42 -10.74
C LYS A 4 3.34 28.44 -10.96
N ALA A 5 3.26 27.85 -12.15
CA ALA A 5 2.28 26.82 -12.45
C ALA A 5 2.43 25.66 -11.44
N ILE A 6 1.35 25.33 -10.75
CA ILE A 6 1.31 24.22 -9.81
C ILE A 6 1.09 22.96 -10.64
N SER A 7 2.17 22.22 -10.89
CA SER A 7 2.09 20.88 -11.47
C SER A 7 1.89 19.85 -10.37
N SER A 8 1.17 18.77 -10.66
CA SER A 8 1.13 17.60 -9.77
C SER A 8 2.55 17.11 -9.51
N PRO A 9 2.91 16.75 -8.25
CA PRO A 9 4.20 16.17 -7.93
C PRO A 9 4.42 14.79 -8.54
N VAL A 10 3.34 14.10 -8.94
CA VAL A 10 3.38 12.81 -9.63
C VAL A 10 2.57 12.93 -10.93
N PRO A 11 3.12 12.52 -12.10
CA PRO A 11 2.39 12.55 -13.36
C PRO A 11 1.14 11.67 -13.32
N VAL A 12 0.04 12.16 -13.87
CA VAL A 12 -1.28 11.48 -13.82
C VAL A 12 -1.25 10.12 -14.53
N GLU A 13 -0.43 9.99 -15.57
CA GLU A 13 -0.24 8.72 -16.29
C GLU A 13 0.33 7.60 -15.41
N TRP A 14 0.99 7.93 -14.29
CA TRP A 14 1.56 6.94 -13.38
C TRP A 14 0.59 6.44 -12.31
N TYR A 15 -0.56 7.10 -12.11
CA TYR A 15 -1.48 6.76 -11.02
C TYR A 15 -1.98 5.32 -11.11
N SER A 16 -2.40 4.87 -12.30
CA SER A 16 -2.90 3.51 -12.50
C SER A 16 -1.82 2.45 -12.28
N THR A 17 -0.60 2.69 -12.78
CA THR A 17 0.51 1.75 -12.59
C THR A 17 0.94 1.68 -11.13
N LEU A 18 1.06 2.83 -10.45
CA LEU A 18 1.40 2.89 -9.04
C LEU A 18 0.32 2.24 -8.17
N ALA A 19 -0.96 2.46 -8.46
CA ALA A 19 -2.07 1.81 -7.79
C ALA A 19 -1.95 0.28 -7.83
N VAL A 20 -1.79 -0.29 -9.04
CA VAL A 20 -1.68 -1.75 -9.22
C VAL A 20 -0.47 -2.31 -8.49
N VAL A 21 0.70 -1.66 -8.59
CA VAL A 21 1.92 -2.11 -7.93
C VAL A 21 1.80 -2.04 -6.41
N MET A 22 1.34 -0.92 -5.85
CA MET A 22 1.23 -0.75 -4.40
C MET A 22 0.19 -1.70 -3.80
N VAL A 23 -0.97 -1.86 -4.46
CA VAL A 23 -2.03 -2.77 -3.99
C VAL A 23 -1.60 -4.23 -4.10
N SER A 24 -0.99 -4.65 -5.21
CA SER A 24 -0.54 -6.05 -5.36
C SER A 24 0.52 -6.42 -4.32
N VAL A 25 1.50 -5.55 -4.08
CA VAL A 25 2.52 -5.75 -3.04
C VAL A 25 1.87 -5.75 -1.65
N GLY A 26 0.97 -4.81 -1.36
CA GLY A 26 0.24 -4.76 -0.09
C GLY A 26 -0.55 -6.04 0.19
N LEU A 27 -1.30 -6.54 -0.82
CA LEU A 27 -2.04 -7.79 -0.71
C LEU A 27 -1.14 -9.01 -0.51
N MET A 28 0.04 -9.04 -1.15
CA MET A 28 1.02 -10.11 -0.96
C MET A 28 1.53 -10.16 0.50
N PHE A 29 1.79 -9.00 1.11
CA PHE A 29 2.17 -8.94 2.53
C PHE A 29 1.00 -9.31 3.45
N THR A 30 -0.22 -8.86 3.17
CA THR A 30 -1.42 -9.25 3.92
C THR A 30 -1.66 -10.76 3.86
N ALA A 31 -1.53 -11.38 2.68
CA ALA A 31 -1.63 -12.83 2.52
C ALA A 31 -0.54 -13.55 3.32
N SER A 32 0.69 -13.06 3.26
CA SER A 32 1.82 -13.62 4.03
C SER A 32 1.59 -13.53 5.54
N PHE A 33 1.00 -12.43 6.03
CA PHE A 33 0.59 -12.27 7.42
C PHE A 33 -0.47 -13.30 7.81
N PHE A 34 -1.54 -13.44 7.02
CA PHE A 34 -2.58 -14.43 7.31
C PHE A 34 -2.08 -15.88 7.28
N ILE A 35 -1.19 -16.22 6.35
CA ILE A 35 -0.57 -17.56 6.30
C ILE A 35 0.29 -17.78 7.55
N TYR A 36 1.07 -16.78 7.96
CA TYR A 36 1.88 -16.84 9.18
C TYR A 36 1.00 -17.02 10.42
N GLU A 37 -0.10 -16.27 10.54
CA GLU A 37 -1.10 -16.39 11.61
C GLU A 37 -1.73 -17.78 11.69
N ALA A 38 -2.17 -18.31 10.53
CA ALA A 38 -2.93 -19.56 10.44
C ALA A 38 -2.06 -20.81 10.60
N THR A 39 -0.78 -20.73 10.22
CA THR A 39 0.13 -21.89 10.20
C THR A 39 1.07 -21.92 11.41
N SER A 40 1.39 -20.76 12.01
CA SER A 40 2.36 -20.71 13.11
C SER A 40 1.76 -21.20 14.42
N SER A 41 2.39 -22.21 15.00
CA SER A 41 2.07 -22.68 16.34
C SER A 41 2.41 -21.61 17.40
N LYS A 42 1.63 -21.55 18.48
CA LYS A 42 1.72 -20.53 19.57
C LYS A 42 3.13 -20.35 20.16
N ARG A 43 4.02 -21.34 20.00
CA ARG A 43 5.39 -21.36 20.55
C ARG A 43 6.46 -20.74 19.63
N SER A 44 6.20 -20.62 18.33
CA SER A 44 7.12 -19.99 17.34
C SER A 44 6.62 -18.63 16.83
N ARG A 45 5.57 -18.11 17.46
CA ARG A 45 4.85 -16.93 17.00
C ARG A 45 5.48 -15.68 17.61
N SER A 46 5.99 -14.79 16.77
CA SER A 46 6.68 -13.56 17.20
C SER A 46 5.84 -12.34 16.87
N LEU A 47 5.32 -11.68 17.90
CA LEU A 47 4.53 -10.45 17.79
C LEU A 47 5.30 -9.35 17.04
N ALA A 48 6.62 -9.27 17.23
CA ALA A 48 7.45 -8.31 16.51
C ALA A 48 7.40 -8.54 14.98
N LYS A 49 7.42 -9.80 14.55
CA LYS A 49 7.34 -10.17 13.13
C LYS A 49 5.95 -9.87 12.56
N GLU A 50 4.90 -10.19 13.32
CA GLU A 50 3.51 -9.87 12.99
C GLU A 50 3.31 -8.37 12.77
N ILE A 51 3.67 -7.56 13.77
CA ILE A 51 3.53 -6.10 13.72
C ILE A 51 4.32 -5.53 12.55
N THR A 52 5.54 -6.00 12.32
CA THR A 52 6.36 -5.51 11.20
C THR A 52 5.69 -5.81 9.86
N THR A 53 5.23 -7.06 9.65
CA THR A 53 4.58 -7.43 8.39
C THR A 53 3.24 -6.73 8.19
N ALA A 54 2.45 -6.56 9.25
CA ALA A 54 1.17 -5.87 9.21
C ALA A 54 1.35 -4.36 8.97
N ALA A 55 2.37 -3.73 9.57
CA ALA A 55 2.70 -2.33 9.35
C ALA A 55 3.15 -2.07 7.91
N VAL A 56 4.00 -2.94 7.35
CA VAL A 56 4.38 -2.84 5.94
C VAL A 56 3.16 -3.02 5.04
N ALA A 57 2.32 -4.03 5.30
CA ALA A 57 1.09 -4.23 4.53
C ALA A 57 0.15 -3.01 4.56
N SER A 58 -0.06 -2.41 5.74
CA SER A 58 -0.98 -1.27 5.90
C SER A 58 -0.49 -0.03 5.16
N VAL A 59 0.82 0.22 5.13
CA VAL A 59 1.41 1.33 4.36
C VAL A 59 1.15 1.12 2.87
N PHE A 60 1.48 -0.06 2.32
CA PHE A 60 1.31 -0.35 0.89
C PHE A 60 -0.16 -0.34 0.47
N LEU A 61 -1.06 -0.91 1.27
CA LEU A 61 -2.50 -0.88 0.99
C LEU A 61 -3.11 0.52 1.18
N GLY A 62 -2.65 1.28 2.19
CA GLY A 62 -3.08 2.65 2.42
C GLY A 62 -2.74 3.54 1.24
N PHE A 63 -1.45 3.63 0.88
CA PHE A 63 -1.02 4.41 -0.29
C PHE A 63 -1.59 3.85 -1.60
N GLY A 64 -1.67 2.54 -1.75
CA GLY A 64 -2.29 1.90 -2.91
C GLY A 64 -3.75 2.32 -3.08
N SER A 65 -4.53 2.36 -2.01
CA SER A 65 -5.94 2.81 -2.05
C SER A 65 -6.08 4.28 -2.46
N LEU A 66 -5.15 5.15 -2.02
CA LEU A 66 -5.11 6.56 -2.46
C LEU A 66 -4.88 6.66 -3.97
N PHE A 67 -3.91 5.91 -4.51
CA PHE A 67 -3.66 5.89 -5.95
C PHE A 67 -4.81 5.28 -6.75
N VAL A 68 -5.53 4.29 -6.20
CA VAL A 68 -6.75 3.76 -6.83
C VAL A 68 -7.83 4.83 -6.93
N LEU A 69 -8.06 5.61 -5.86
CA LEU A 69 -9.02 6.72 -5.88
C LEU A 69 -8.63 7.75 -6.95
N LEU A 70 -7.36 8.18 -6.95
CA LEU A 70 -6.84 9.11 -7.95
C LEU A 70 -6.97 8.57 -9.39
N ALA A 71 -6.68 7.28 -9.61
CA ALA A 71 -6.81 6.63 -10.91
C ALA A 71 -8.28 6.51 -11.37
N SER A 72 -9.22 6.37 -10.43
CA SER A 72 -10.67 6.37 -10.72
C SER A 72 -11.26 7.76 -10.99
N GLY A 73 -10.45 8.81 -10.85
CA GLY A 73 -10.90 10.21 -11.00
C GLY A 73 -11.52 10.80 -9.73
N VAL A 74 -11.40 10.11 -8.59
CA VAL A 74 -11.78 10.62 -7.26
C VAL A 74 -10.56 11.28 -6.64
N TYR A 75 -10.53 12.62 -6.68
CA TYR A 75 -9.46 13.42 -6.10
C TYR A 75 -9.76 13.68 -4.62
N VAL A 76 -8.82 13.29 -3.75
CA VAL A 76 -8.90 13.45 -2.28
C VAL A 76 -7.88 14.46 -1.78
#